data_AF-A0A849IG19-F1
#
_entry.id   AF-A0A849IG19-F1
#
_cell.length_a   1.000
_cell.length_b   1.000
_cell.length_c   1.000
_cell.angle_alpha   90.00
_cell.angle_beta   90.00
_cell.angle_gamma   90.00
#
_symmetry.space_group_name_H-M   'P 1'
#
loop_
_entity.id
_entity.type
_entity.pdbx_description
1 polymer ?
#
loop_
_entity_poly.entity_id
_entity_poly.type
_entity_poly.pdbx_seq_one_letter_code
_entity_poly.pdbx_strand_id
1 'polypeptide(L)'
;MAVNRSLSSRSFWVTIVGGMLTGMGNGSVFGAAMMCLVGRGSFGNWGGNGGLSYNPYTFTGFVDWCMILFGVAYVVILVISMTRHGALEAKAGS
;
A
#
# COMPACT_ATOMS: atom_id res chain seq x y z
N MET A 1 -32.98 -11.16 13.33
CA MET A 1 -32.76 -10.66 11.96
C MET A 1 -31.27 -10.49 11.73
N ALA A 2 -30.67 -11.25 10.80
CA ALA A 2 -29.25 -11.07 10.48
C ALA A 2 -29.09 -9.81 9.62
N VAL A 3 -28.27 -8.86 10.08
CA VAL A 3 -27.93 -7.67 9.29
C VAL A 3 -27.10 -8.12 8.08
N ASN A 4 -27.71 -8.08 6.89
CA ASN A 4 -27.03 -8.41 5.65
C ASN A 4 -26.13 -7.23 5.22
N ARG A 5 -25.00 -7.08 5.91
CA ARG A 5 -23.99 -6.05 5.57
C ARG A 5 -23.35 -6.40 4.23
N SER A 6 -23.12 -5.41 3.38
CA SER A 6 -22.41 -5.58 2.11
C SER A 6 -21.03 -6.21 2.35
N LEU A 7 -20.56 -7.01 1.38
CA LEU A 7 -19.24 -7.67 1.42
C LEU A 7 -18.12 -6.65 1.72
N SER A 8 -18.24 -5.45 1.13
CA SER A 8 -17.33 -4.32 1.36
C SER A 8 -17.30 -3.86 2.83
N SER A 9 -18.45 -3.85 3.53
CA SER A 9 -18.50 -3.51 4.97
C SER A 9 -17.93 -4.59 5.89
N ARG A 10 -17.99 -5.87 5.49
CA ARG A 10 -17.44 -6.98 6.30
C ARG A 10 -15.93 -7.12 6.13
N SER A 11 -15.43 -6.85 4.93
CA SER A 11 -14.02 -7.00 4.58
C SER A 11 -13.19 -5.72 4.74
N PHE A 12 -13.79 -4.60 5.18
CA PHE A 12 -13.15 -3.28 5.23
C PHE A 12 -11.76 -3.28 5.86
N TRP A 13 -11.60 -3.81 7.08
CA TRP A 13 -10.30 -3.85 7.76
C TRP A 13 -9.30 -4.79 7.10
N VAL A 14 -9.75 -5.92 6.57
CA VAL A 14 -8.90 -6.88 5.84
C VAL A 14 -8.40 -6.27 4.53
N THR A 15 -9.26 -5.51 3.84
CA THR A 15 -8.91 -4.76 2.63
C THR A 15 -7.86 -3.69 2.92
N ILE A 16 -7.99 -2.95 4.02
CA ILE A 16 -7.01 -1.93 4.40
C ILE A 16 -5.69 -2.56 4.82
N VAL A 17 -5.70 -3.52 5.75
CA VAL A 17 -4.47 -4.14 6.26
C VAL A 17 -3.77 -4.92 5.15
N GLY A 18 -4.50 -5.76 4.41
CA GLY A 18 -3.95 -6.51 3.29
C GLY A 18 -3.43 -5.59 2.18
N GLY A 19 -4.18 -4.54 1.86
CA GLY A 19 -3.77 -3.59 0.83
C GLY A 19 -2.51 -2.81 1.21
N MET A 20 -2.45 -2.31 2.44
CA MET A 20 -1.26 -1.62 2.95
C MET A 20 -0.06 -2.57 3.00
N LEU A 21 -0.22 -3.77 3.54
CA LEU A 21 0.89 -4.72 3.69
C LEU A 21 1.47 -5.12 2.31
N THR A 22 0.61 -5.45 1.36
CA THR A 22 1.03 -5.80 -0.01
C THR A 22 1.63 -4.59 -0.73
N GLY A 23 0.98 -3.44 -0.68
CA GLY A 23 1.47 -2.23 -1.34
C GLY A 23 2.79 -1.72 -0.76
N MET A 24 2.93 -1.68 0.57
CA MET A 24 4.18 -1.30 1.23
C MET A 24 5.31 -2.30 0.92
N GLY A 25 5.02 -3.60 0.90
CA GLY A 25 6.02 -4.61 0.51
C GLY A 25 6.55 -4.41 -0.91
N ASN A 26 5.66 -4.13 -1.87
CA ASN A 26 6.08 -3.84 -3.25
C ASN A 26 6.81 -2.49 -3.36
N GLY A 27 6.37 -1.48 -2.60
CA GLY A 27 7.00 -0.16 -2.55
C GLY A 27 8.43 -0.20 -2.00
N SER A 28 8.74 -1.09 -1.05
CA SER A 28 10.10 -1.22 -0.51
C SER A 28 11.06 -1.84 -1.53
N VAL A 29 10.62 -2.86 -2.26
CA VAL A 29 11.40 -3.50 -3.34
C VAL A 29 11.64 -2.51 -4.47
N PHE A 30 10.61 -1.77 -4.88
CA PHE A 30 10.73 -0.71 -5.88
C PHE A 30 11.71 0.39 -5.43
N GLY A 31 11.55 0.89 -4.20
CA GLY A 31 12.41 1.93 -3.63
C GLY A 31 13.87 1.48 -3.58
N ALA A 32 14.14 0.30 -3.05
CA ALA A 32 15.50 -0.25 -2.98
C ALA A 32 16.11 -0.44 -4.39
N ALA A 33 15.35 -1.00 -5.33
CA ALA A 33 15.81 -1.19 -6.71
C ALA A 33 16.14 0.15 -7.39
N MET A 34 15.29 1.17 -7.24
CA MET A 34 15.54 2.51 -7.77
C MET A 34 16.79 3.15 -7.18
N MET A 35 17.03 2.97 -5.90
CA MET A 35 18.24 3.53 -5.26
C MET A 35 19.51 2.81 -5.70
N CYS A 36 19.45 1.49 -5.89
CA CYS A 36 20.54 0.72 -6.49
C CYS A 36 20.79 1.11 -7.96
N LEU A 37 19.74 1.42 -8.72
CA LEU A 37 19.83 1.71 -10.16
C LEU A 37 20.25 3.16 -10.46
N VAL A 38 19.69 4.14 -9.76
CA VAL A 38 19.92 5.58 -10.00
C VAL A 38 21.18 6.08 -9.28
N GLY A 39 21.80 5.23 -8.43
CA GLY A 39 23.02 5.58 -7.69
C GLY A 39 22.81 6.68 -6.64
N ARG A 40 21.56 7.00 -6.30
CA ARG A 40 21.20 7.97 -5.27
C ARG A 40 21.34 7.33 -3.89
N GLY A 41 22.55 7.24 -3.36
CA GLY A 41 22.71 6.84 -1.96
C GLY A 41 24.12 6.48 -1.55
N SER A 42 24.96 7.48 -1.29
CA SER A 42 26.08 7.25 -0.37
C SER A 42 25.48 6.98 1.01
N PHE A 43 25.95 5.93 1.70
CA PHE A 43 25.55 5.58 3.07
C PHE A 43 25.68 6.76 4.07
N GLY A 44 26.40 7.83 3.71
CA GLY A 44 26.47 9.06 4.50
C GLY A 44 25.14 9.79 4.72
N ASN A 45 24.15 9.65 3.81
CA ASN A 45 22.80 10.22 3.95
C ASN A 45 21.71 9.14 4.09
N TRP A 46 22.07 8.01 4.72
CA TRP A 46 21.15 6.87 4.91
C TRP A 46 19.84 7.30 5.59
N GLY A 47 19.91 8.22 6.56
CA GLY A 47 18.73 8.81 7.19
C GLY A 47 17.93 7.86 8.07
N GLY A 48 18.38 6.61 8.29
CA GLY A 48 17.64 5.57 9.01
C GLY A 48 17.59 5.70 10.54
N ASN A 49 17.68 6.90 11.10
CA ASN A 49 17.50 7.14 12.53
C ASN A 49 16.43 8.21 12.80
N GLY A 50 15.37 7.83 13.51
CA GLY A 50 14.30 8.72 13.94
C GLY A 50 13.50 9.35 12.80
N GLY A 51 13.17 10.65 12.93
CA GLY A 51 12.32 11.37 11.97
C GLY A 51 12.96 11.59 10.58
N LEU A 52 14.26 11.33 10.41
CA LEU A 52 14.93 11.38 9.11
C LEU A 52 14.55 10.21 8.20
N SER A 53 13.99 9.14 8.77
CA SER A 53 13.50 7.98 8.02
C SER A 53 12.29 8.33 7.16
N TYR A 54 11.57 9.44 7.41
CA TYR A 54 10.45 9.88 6.57
C TYR A 54 10.78 11.11 5.71
N ASN A 55 12.04 11.55 5.70
CA ASN A 55 12.48 12.66 4.86
C ASN A 55 12.72 12.17 3.42
N PRO A 56 11.95 12.61 2.41
CA PRO A 56 12.05 12.10 1.04
C PRO A 56 13.40 12.38 0.36
N TYR A 57 14.23 13.26 0.95
CA TYR A 57 15.57 13.56 0.48
C TYR A 57 16.66 12.61 1.03
N THR A 58 16.32 11.72 1.98
CA THR A 58 17.22 10.68 2.51
C THR A 58 16.98 9.34 1.82
N PHE A 59 17.94 8.42 1.94
CA PHE A 59 17.81 7.10 1.33
C PHE A 59 16.59 6.34 1.87
N THR A 60 16.52 6.19 3.20
CA THR A 60 15.41 5.48 3.86
C THR A 60 14.09 6.21 3.66
N GLY A 61 14.09 7.54 3.67
CA GLY A 61 12.85 8.29 3.47
C GLY A 61 12.29 8.24 2.06
N PHE A 62 13.13 8.20 1.03
CA PHE A 62 12.62 7.91 -0.31
C PHE A 62 11.92 6.54 -0.36
N VAL A 63 12.54 5.50 0.23
CA VAL A 63 11.97 4.15 0.28
C VAL A 63 10.67 4.13 1.07
N ASP A 64 10.62 4.74 2.26
CA ASP A 64 9.42 4.82 3.10
C ASP A 64 8.29 5.57 2.39
N TRP A 65 8.59 6.61 1.62
CA TRP A 65 7.61 7.29 0.77
C TRP A 65 7.09 6.39 -0.36
N CYS A 66 7.95 5.63 -1.03
CA CYS A 66 7.52 4.63 -2.01
C CYS A 66 6.61 3.58 -1.36
N MET A 67 6.93 3.12 -0.15
CA MET A 67 6.10 2.17 0.60
C MET A 67 4.72 2.74 0.90
N ILE A 68 4.64 3.97 1.41
CA ILE A 68 3.36 4.63 1.74
C ILE A 68 2.52 4.83 0.46
N LEU A 69 3.11 5.34 -0.62
CA LEU A 69 2.41 5.61 -1.87
C LEU A 69 1.85 4.32 -2.49
N PHE A 70 2.66 3.27 -2.55
CA PHE A 70 2.22 1.98 -3.08
C PHE A 70 1.19 1.31 -2.16
N GLY A 71 1.36 1.42 -0.84
CA GLY A 71 0.38 1.00 0.17
C GLY A 71 -1.00 1.60 -0.08
N VAL A 72 -1.07 2.94 -0.12
CA VAL A 72 -2.32 3.67 -0.35
C VAL A 72 -2.93 3.34 -1.71
N ALA A 73 -2.12 3.31 -2.77
CA ALA A 73 -2.59 2.96 -4.11
C ALA A 73 -3.22 1.56 -4.14
N TYR A 74 -2.60 0.59 -3.49
CA TYR A 74 -3.10 -0.79 -3.46
C TYR A 74 -4.39 -0.93 -2.64
N VAL A 75 -4.52 -0.21 -1.51
CA VAL A 75 -5.78 -0.14 -0.76
C VAL A 75 -6.91 0.39 -1.64
N VAL A 76 -6.68 1.48 -2.39
CA VAL A 76 -7.69 2.05 -3.29
C VAL A 76 -8.12 1.04 -4.35
N ILE A 77 -7.16 0.34 -4.95
CA ILE A 77 -7.44 -0.72 -5.94
C ILE A 77 -8.30 -1.82 -5.33
N LEU A 78 -7.99 -2.29 -4.12
CA LEU A 78 -8.79 -3.34 -3.47
C LEU A 78 -10.18 -2.85 -3.08
N VAL A 79 -10.35 -1.61 -2.62
CA VAL A 79 -11.67 -1.03 -2.32
C VAL A 79 -12.54 -0.99 -3.56
N ILE A 80 -11.99 -0.53 -4.70
CA ILE A 80 -12.69 -0.53 -5.98
C ILE A 80 -13.02 -1.96 -6.41
N SER A 81 -12.07 -2.89 -6.28
CA SER A 81 -12.23 -4.29 -6.69
C SER A 81 -13.32 -4.99 -5.88
N MET A 82 -13.37 -4.81 -4.57
CA MET A 82 -14.40 -5.37 -3.68
C MET A 82 -15.79 -4.79 -3.98
N THR A 83 -15.87 -3.49 -4.30
CA THR A 83 -17.14 -2.85 -4.68
C THR A 83 -17.67 -3.42 -5.99
N ARG A 84 -16.80 -3.61 -6.99
CA ARG A 84 -17.16 -4.21 -8.28
C ARG A 84 -17.50 -5.70 -8.14
N HIS A 85 -16.77 -6.44 -7.31
CA HIS A 85 -17.02 -7.85 -7.06
C HIS A 85 -18.39 -8.06 -6.40
N GLY A 86 -18.73 -7.27 -5.38
CA GLY A 86 -20.04 -7.33 -4.73
C GLY A 86 -21.18 -7.00 -5.69
N ALA A 87 -20.98 -6.07 -6.63
CA ALA A 87 -21.97 -5.75 -7.66
C ALA A 87 -22.16 -6.89 -8.68
N LEU A 88 -21.11 -7.67 -8.97
CA LEU A 88 -21.19 -8.84 -9.84
C LEU A 88 -21.87 -10.02 -9.14
N GLU A 89 -21.54 -10.29 -7.88
CA GLU A 89 -22.22 -11.33 -7.09
C GLU A 89 -23.71 -11.04 -6.95
N ALA A 90 -24.09 -9.77 -6.73
CA ALA A 90 -25.50 -9.36 -6.67
C ALA A 90 -26.25 -9.55 -8.00
N LYS A 91 -25.57 -9.42 -9.15
CA LYS A 91 -26.15 -9.64 -10.49
C LYS A 91 -26.19 -11.10 -10.91
N ALA A 92 -25.24 -11.91 -10.44
CA ALA A 92 -25.18 -13.34 -10.77
C ALA A 92 -26.13 -14.19 -9.92
N GLY A 93 -26.55 -13.68 -8.76
CA GLY A 93 -27.51 -14.33 -7.86
C GLY A 93 -28.99 -13.98 -8.12
N SER A 94 -29.29 -13.23 -9.18
CA SER A 94 -30.65 -12.90 -9.67
C SER A 94 -30.93 -13.58 -11.00
#